data_AF-A0A518H4M7-F1
#
_entry.id   AF-A0A518H4M7-F1
#
_cell.length_a   1.000
_cell.length_b   1.000
_cell.length_c   1.000
_cell.angle_alpha   90.00
_cell.angle_beta   90.00
_cell.angle_gamma   90.00
#
_symmetry.space_group_name_H-M   'P 1'
#
loop_
_entity.id
_entity.type
_entity.pdbx_description
1 polymer ?
#
loop_
_entity_poly.entity_id
_entity_poly.type
_entity_poly.pdbx_seq_one_letter_code
_entity_poly.pdbx_strand_id
1 'polypeptide(L)' 'MIAQRLIQVWATMVVGDGIVAAIEPRRHAALWRGGPAPYREVVDWCHRHPGATRAIGVAWAGFGLWLALRQLPPPEESR' A
#
# COMPACT_ATOMS: atom_id res chain seq x y z
N MET A 1 19.41 -3.20 -12.76
CA MET A 1 20.14 -3.09 -11.46
C MET A 1 19.60 -1.97 -10.56
N ILE A 2 19.43 -0.71 -11.00
CA ILE A 2 18.85 0.36 -10.15
C ILE A 2 17.32 0.33 -10.14
N ALA A 3 16.67 0.22 -11.30
CA ALA A 3 15.21 0.21 -11.41
C ALA A 3 14.55 -0.90 -10.56
N GLN A 4 15.11 -2.11 -10.58
CA GLN A 4 14.64 -3.24 -9.75
C GLN A 4 14.69 -2.93 -8.25
N ARG A 5 15.74 -2.24 -7.79
CA ARG A 5 15.86 -1.81 -6.38
C ARG A 5 14.84 -0.75 -6.03
N LEU A 6 14.60 0.21 -6.93
CA LEU A 6 13.55 1.23 -6.75
C LEU A 6 12.15 0.60 -6.68
N ILE A 7 11.87 -0.38 -7.56
CA ILE A 7 10.61 -1.13 -7.54
C ILE A 7 10.47 -1.92 -6.23
N GLN A 8 11.55 -2.53 -5.73
CA GLN A 8 11.52 -3.25 -4.45
C GLN A 8 11.20 -2.32 -3.26
N VAL A 9 11.85 -1.15 -3.21
CA VAL A 9 11.57 -0.14 -2.17
C VAL A 9 10.11 0.30 -2.25
N TRP A 10 9.64 0.65 -3.45
CA TRP A 10 8.26 1.05 -3.67
C TRP A 10 7.26 -0.04 -3.30
N ALA A 11 7.51 -1.29 -3.69
CA ALA A 11 6.67 -2.44 -3.35
C ALA A 11 6.56 -2.62 -1.82
N THR A 12 7.67 -2.45 -1.10
CA THR A 12 7.68 -2.58 0.37
C THR A 12 6.89 -1.44 1.03
N MET A 13 6.98 -0.21 0.52
CA MET A 13 6.16 0.91 0.98
C MET A 13 4.67 0.66 0.76
N VAL A 14 4.30 0.14 -0.42
CA VAL A 14 2.90 -0.20 -0.77
C VAL A 14 2.35 -1.28 0.16
N VAL A 15 3.16 -2.27 0.55
CA VAL A 15 2.76 -3.28 1.56
C VAL A 15 2.42 -2.62 2.89
N GLY A 16 3.32 -1.78 3.40
CA GLY A 16 3.12 -1.07 4.67
C GLY A 16 1.88 -0.18 4.65
N ASP A 17 1.73 0.61 3.59
CA ASP A 17 0.59 1.51 3.41
C ASP A 17 -0.74 0.75 3.35
N GLY A 18 -0.80 -0.32 2.56
CA GLY A 18 -1.99 -1.18 2.46
C GLY A 18 -2.39 -1.82 3.79
N ILE A 19 -1.42 -2.29 4.59
CA ILE A 19 -1.69 -2.86 5.92
C ILE A 19 -2.26 -1.80 6.86
N VAL A 20 -1.67 -0.60 6.89
CA VAL A 20 -2.16 0.49 7.74
C VAL A 20 -3.56 0.93 7.33
N ALA A 21 -3.84 1.03 6.02
CA ALA A 21 -5.18 1.32 5.49
C ALA A 21 -6.20 0.21 5.81
N ALA A 22 -5.76 -1.05 5.88
CA ALA A 22 -6.62 -2.19 6.23
C ALA A 22 -6.97 -2.24 7.72
N ILE A 23 -6.03 -1.91 8.60
CA ILE A 23 -6.25 -1.96 10.05
C ILE A 23 -7.03 -0.71 10.49
N GLU A 24 -6.55 0.46 10.09
CA GLU A 24 -7.00 1.75 10.60
C GLU A 24 -7.32 2.73 9.45
N PRO A 25 -8.33 2.44 8.62
CA PRO A 25 -8.64 3.21 7.41
C PRO A 25 -8.94 4.69 7.70
N ARG A 26 -9.60 4.96 8.84
CA ARG A 26 -10.06 6.31 9.20
C ARG A 26 -8.92 7.19 9.71
N ARG A 27 -8.08 6.70 10.64
CA ARG A 27 -6.95 7.50 11.14
C ARG A 27 -5.86 7.64 10.08
N HIS A 28 -5.68 6.64 9.24
CA HIS A 28 -4.76 6.72 8.10
C HIS A 28 -5.21 7.79 7.09
N ALA A 29 -6.48 7.77 6.67
CA ALA A 29 -7.03 8.80 5.80
C ALA A 29 -7.01 10.20 6.46
N ALA A 30 -7.21 10.29 7.78
CA ALA A 30 -7.23 11.57 8.48
C ALA A 30 -5.93 12.40 8.33
N LEU A 31 -4.78 11.75 8.11
CA LEU A 31 -3.49 12.42 7.84
C LEU A 31 -3.55 13.30 6.59
N TRP A 32 -4.41 12.96 5.63
CA TRP A 32 -4.54 13.64 4.35
C TRP A 32 -5.61 14.73 4.34
N ARG A 33 -6.27 15.00 5.48
CA ARG A 33 -7.32 16.05 5.60
C ARG A 33 -6.81 17.46 5.31
N GLY A 34 -5.55 17.74 5.66
CA GLY A 34 -4.91 19.03 5.36
C GLY A 34 -4.39 19.16 3.93
N GLY A 35 -4.56 18.13 3.10
CA GLY A 35 -4.01 18.07 1.75
C GLY A 35 -4.82 18.84 0.69
N PRO A 36 -4.31 18.87 -0.55
CA PRO A 36 -5.01 19.37 -1.73
C PRO A 36 -6.43 18.79 -1.85
N ALA A 37 -7.34 19.54 -2.49
CA ALA A 37 -8.76 19.17 -2.66
C ALA A 37 -9.03 17.69 -3.02
N PRO A 38 -8.34 17.04 -3.98
CA PRO A 38 -8.60 15.63 -4.31
C PRO A 38 -8.33 14.67 -3.14
N TYR A 39 -7.38 14.99 -2.26
CA TYR A 39 -7.13 14.16 -1.08
C TYR A 39 -8.27 14.26 -0.07
N ARG A 40 -8.88 15.44 0.08
CA ARG A 40 -10.02 15.62 0.99
C ARG A 40 -11.22 14.75 0.58
N GLU A 41 -11.51 14.67 -0.72
CA GLU A 41 -12.57 13.80 -1.24
C GLU A 41 -12.30 12.31 -0.98
N VAL A 42 -11.05 11.87 -1.16
CA VAL A 42 -10.63 10.50 -0.84
C VAL A 42 -10.80 10.23 0.65
N VAL A 43 -10.42 11.18 1.51
CA VAL A 43 -10.59 11.03 2.96
C VAL A 43 -12.06 10.92 3.35
N ASP A 44 -12.92 11.76 2.79
CA ASP A 44 -14.36 11.71 3.06
C ASP A 44 -14.99 10.41 2.54
N TRP A 45 -14.54 9.90 1.40
CA TRP A 45 -14.96 8.60 0.90
C TRP A 45 -14.51 7.46 1.84
N CYS A 46 -13.26 7.46 2.30
CA CYS A 46 -12.72 6.48 3.25
C CYS A 46 -13.44 6.52 4.61
N HIS A 47 -13.86 7.71 5.06
CA HIS A 47 -14.66 7.85 6.26
C HIS A 47 -16.06 7.24 6.13
N ARG A 48 -16.69 7.43 4.96
CA ARG A 48 -18.02 6.91 4.63
C ARG A 48 -18.03 5.40 4.38
N HIS A 49 -16.97 4.84 3.79
CA HIS A 49 -16.90 3.43 3.39
C HIS A 49 -15.70 2.69 4.01
N PRO A 50 -15.60 2.60 5.34
CA PRO A 50 -14.43 2.00 5.99
C PRO A 50 -14.21 0.54 5.56
N GLY A 51 -15.28 -0.24 5.34
CA GLY A 51 -15.16 -1.62 4.86
C GLY A 51 -14.53 -1.72 3.46
N ALA A 52 -14.90 -0.82 2.55
CA ALA A 52 -14.32 -0.76 1.22
C ALA A 52 -12.84 -0.32 1.27
N THR A 53 -12.51 0.67 2.11
CA THR A 53 -11.11 1.08 2.33
C THR A 53 -10.27 -0.05 2.88
N ARG A 54 -10.82 -0.89 3.78
CA ARG A 54 -10.11 -2.07 4.27
C ARG A 54 -9.82 -3.08 3.16
N ALA A 55 -10.82 -3.38 2.33
CA ALA A 55 -10.65 -4.28 1.20
C ALA A 55 -9.60 -3.77 0.20
N ILE A 56 -9.61 -2.46 -0.08
CA ILE A 56 -8.61 -1.79 -0.92
C ILE A 56 -7.23 -1.88 -0.27
N GLY A 57 -7.10 -1.64 1.05
CA GLY A 57 -5.85 -1.77 1.77
C GLY A 57 -5.27 -3.19 1.70
N VAL A 58 -6.11 -4.22 1.88
CA VAL A 58 -5.70 -5.62 1.72
C VAL A 58 -5.27 -5.91 0.28
N ALA A 59 -6.00 -5.43 -0.71
CA ALA A 59 -5.64 -5.58 -2.12
C ALA A 59 -4.29 -4.91 -2.44
N TRP A 60 -4.06 -3.70 -1.92
CA TRP A 60 -2.79 -2.98 -2.07
C TRP A 60 -1.63 -3.71 -1.40
N ALA A 61 -1.83 -4.20 -0.17
CA ALA A 61 -0.82 -4.97 0.53
C ALA A 61 -0.47 -6.27 -0.24
N GLY A 62 -1.49 -6.98 -0.73
CA GLY A 62 -1.29 -8.16 -1.57
C GLY A 62 -0.56 -7.86 -2.88
N PHE A 63 -0.91 -6.75 -3.55
CA PHE A 63 -0.23 -6.32 -4.77
C PHE A 63 1.23 -5.96 -4.53
N GLY A 64 1.52 -5.19 -3.47
CA GLY A 64 2.89 -4.86 -3.07
C GLY A 64 3.71 -6.10 -2.74
N LEU A 65 3.11 -7.07 -2.05
CA LEU A 65 3.77 -8.33 -1.72
C LEU A 65 4.07 -9.14 -2.98
N TRP A 66 3.09 -9.29 -3.87
CA TRP A 66 3.28 -9.97 -5.16
C TRP A 66 4.39 -9.31 -5.98
N LEU A 67 4.39 -7.97 -6.05
CA LEU A 67 5.40 -7.23 -6.79
C LEU A 67 6.79 -7.41 -6.17
N ALA A 68 6.90 -7.34 -4.83
CA ALA A 68 8.16 -7.54 -4.12
C ALA A 68 8.73 -8.94 -4.36
N LEU A 69 7.90 -9.98 -4.27
CA LEU A 69 8.31 -11.36 -4.53
C LEU A 69 8.85 -11.55 -5.96
N ARG A 70 8.28 -10.85 -6.94
CA ARG A 70 8.76 -10.90 -8.34
C ARG A 70 10.11 -10.23 -8.57
N GLN A 71 10.54 -9.34 -7.67
CA GLN A 71 11.84 -8.67 -7.79
C GLN A 71 12.95 -9.39 -7.01
N LEU A 72 12.61 -10.37 -6.17
CA LEU A 72 13.60 -11.18 -5.49
C LEU A 72 14.38 -12.05 -6.50
N PRO A 73 15.69 -12.22 -6.31
CA PRO A 73 16.42 -13.22 -7.07
C PRO A 73 15.82 -14.62 -6.81
N PRO A 74 15.91 -15.54 -7.78
CA PRO A 74 15.50 -16.92 -7.55
C PRO A 74 16.22 -17.47 -6.31
N PRO A 75 15.56 -18.32 -5.50
CA PRO A 75 16.22 -18.93 -4.36
C PRO A 75 17.49 -19.62 -4.85
N GLU A 76 18.62 -19.31 -4.21
CA GLU A 76 19.87 -20.01 -4.50
C GLU A 76 19.63 -21.48 -4.19
N GLU A 77 19.48 -22.29 -5.24
CA GLU A 77 19.57 -23.74 -5.11
C GLU A 77 20.98 -24.01 -4.61
N SER A 78 21.06 -24.38 -3.33
CA SER A 78 22.29 -24.69 -2.61
C SER A 78 23.23 -25.50 -3.50
N ARG A 79 24.35 -24.89 -3.90
CA ARG A 79 25.49 -25.60 -4.49
C ARG A 79 25.96 -26.73 -3.61
#